data_AF-A0A3D2IGS1-F1
#
_entry.id   AF-A0A3D2IGS1-F1
#
_cell.length_a   1.000
_cell.length_b   1.000
_cell.length_c   1.000
_cell.angle_alpha   90.00
_cell.angle_beta   90.00
_cell.angle_gamma   90.00
#
_symmetry.space_group_name_H-M   'P 1'
#
loop_
_entity.id
_entity.type
_entity.pdbx_description
1 polymer ?
#
loop_
_entity_poly.entity_id
_entity_poly.type
_entity_poly.pdbx_seq_one_letter_code
_entity_poly.pdbx_strand_id
1 'polypeptide(L)'
;MKLKVPPVIVVAVTVFLMWVIEKYLSVEFLAFNAPKLIIILTSILGIVCIVLGVIQFSVKKTTVNPHKPEDSTSLVSSGIYSISRNPMYLGMLILLVFYGMYLGDGLVF
;
A
#
# COMPACT_ATOMS: atom_id res chain seq x y z
N MET A 1 -7.45 -15.71 12.42
CA MET A 1 -7.98 -15.53 11.04
C MET A 1 -6.87 -15.89 10.06
N LYS A 2 -6.99 -16.96 9.27
CA LYS A 2 -6.03 -17.25 8.20
C LYS A 2 -6.30 -16.28 7.05
N LEU A 3 -5.33 -15.42 6.71
CA LEU A 3 -5.35 -14.69 5.44
C LEU A 3 -5.37 -15.74 4.33
N LYS A 4 -6.40 -15.75 3.48
CA LYS A 4 -6.50 -16.69 2.34
C LYS A 4 -5.90 -16.09 1.05
N VAL A 5 -5.81 -14.77 0.98
CA VAL A 5 -5.37 -14.03 -0.20
C VAL A 5 -4.17 -13.17 0.18
N PRO A 6 -3.03 -13.29 -0.53
CA PRO A 6 -1.89 -12.41 -0.35
C PRO A 6 -2.29 -10.93 -0.51
N PRO A 7 -1.82 -10.03 0.37
CA PRO A 7 -2.22 -8.62 0.36
C PRO A 7 -1.94 -7.91 -0.97
N VAL A 8 -0.84 -8.28 -1.63
CA VAL A 8 -0.45 -7.74 -2.94
C VAL A 8 -1.48 -8.05 -4.02
N ILE A 9 -2.13 -9.22 -3.96
CA ILE A 9 -3.21 -9.57 -4.90
C ILE A 9 -4.41 -8.66 -4.68
N VAL A 10 -4.75 -8.36 -3.43
CA VAL A 10 -5.84 -7.42 -3.10
C VAL A 10 -5.52 -6.04 -3.69
N VAL A 11 -4.30 -5.53 -3.50
CA VAL A 11 -3.87 -4.25 -4.07
C VAL A 11 -3.97 -4.25 -5.59
N ALA A 12 -3.48 -5.29 -6.27
CA ALA A 12 -3.53 -5.39 -7.73
C ALA A 12 -4.97 -5.40 -8.27
N VAL A 13 -5.87 -6.17 -7.64
CA VAL A 13 -7.29 -6.20 -7.98
C VAL A 13 -7.92 -4.83 -7.75
N THR A 14 -7.63 -4.17 -6.63
CA THR A 14 -8.17 -2.84 -6.34
C THR A 14 -7.69 -1.81 -7.36
N VAL A 15 -6.40 -1.78 -7.70
CA VAL A 15 -5.85 -0.91 -8.75
C VAL A 15 -6.57 -1.13 -10.07
N PHE A 16 -6.75 -2.39 -10.47
CA PHE A 16 -7.46 -2.73 -11.71
C PHE A 16 -8.91 -2.23 -11.68
N LEU A 17 -9.64 -2.46 -10.59
CA LEU A 17 -11.02 -2.00 -10.45
C LEU A 17 -11.12 -0.47 -10.46
N MET A 18 -10.20 0.24 -9.79
CA MET A 18 -10.16 1.70 -9.80
C MET A 18 -9.98 2.24 -11.23
N TRP A 19 -9.08 1.65 -12.01
CA TRP A 19 -8.87 2.01 -13.41
C TRP A 19 -10.09 1.72 -14.29
N VAL A 20 -10.74 0.55 -14.13
CA VAL A 20 -11.96 0.20 -14.86
C VAL A 20 -13.09 1.19 -14.53
N ILE A 21 -13.25 1.53 -13.25
CA ILE A 21 -14.27 2.49 -12.80
C ILE A 21 -14.01 3.86 -13.42
N GLU A 22 -12.79 4.39 -13.33
CA GLU A 22 -12.44 5.69 -13.93
C GLU A 22 -12.69 5.71 -15.45
N LYS A 23 -12.36 4.61 -16.14
CA LYS A 23 -12.50 4.52 -17.60
C LYS A 23 -13.96 4.45 -18.08
N TYR A 24 -14.83 3.74 -17.37
CA TYR A 24 -16.19 3.43 -17.84
C TYR A 24 -17.29 4.16 -17.09
N LEU A 25 -17.05 4.62 -15.87
CA LEU A 25 -17.96 5.46 -15.13
C LEU A 25 -17.37 6.87 -15.11
N SER A 26 -18.11 7.84 -15.64
CA SER A 26 -17.80 9.26 -15.49
C SER A 26 -18.01 9.66 -14.02
N VAL A 27 -17.02 9.40 -13.16
CA VAL A 27 -17.09 9.71 -11.73
C VAL A 27 -16.67 11.16 -11.48
N GLU A 28 -17.43 12.11 -12.03
CA GLU A 28 -17.10 13.55 -11.99
C GLU A 28 -17.04 14.10 -10.55
N PHE A 29 -17.76 13.50 -9.60
CA PHE A 29 -17.73 13.89 -8.18
C PHE A 29 -16.46 13.43 -7.45
N LEU A 30 -15.65 12.54 -8.04
CA LEU A 30 -14.36 12.11 -7.50
C LEU A 30 -13.17 12.88 -8.09
N ALA A 31 -13.42 13.96 -8.83
CA ALA A 31 -12.36 14.84 -9.33
C ALA A 31 -11.59 15.45 -8.14
N PHE A 32 -10.44 14.86 -7.83
CA PHE A 32 -9.54 15.32 -6.80
C PHE A 32 -8.54 16.29 -7.43
N ASN A 33 -8.78 17.59 -7.30
CA ASN A 33 -7.81 18.64 -7.64
C ASN A 33 -6.71 18.73 -6.58
N ALA A 34 -6.05 17.61 -6.29
CA ALA A 34 -4.98 17.57 -5.32
C ALA A 34 -3.69 18.14 -5.94
N PRO A 35 -2.94 19.02 -5.25
CA PRO A 35 -1.68 19.51 -5.80
C PRO A 35 -0.75 18.34 -6.12
N LYS A 36 -0.10 18.37 -7.30
CA LYS A 36 0.86 17.33 -7.74
C LYS A 36 1.91 16.98 -6.67
N LEU A 37 2.34 17.98 -5.89
CA LEU A 37 3.25 17.79 -4.78
C LEU A 37 2.68 16.82 -3.72
N ILE A 38 1.40 16.95 -3.36
CA ILE A 38 0.76 16.06 -2.39
C ILE A 38 0.66 14.64 -2.95
N ILE A 39 0.33 14.49 -4.24
CA ILE A 39 0.27 13.18 -4.91
C ILE A 39 1.64 12.47 -4.81
N ILE A 40 2.73 13.19 -5.13
CA ILE A 40 4.10 12.67 -5.08
C ILE A 40 4.53 12.35 -3.64
N LEU A 41 4.25 13.24 -2.68
CA LEU A 41 4.60 12.98 -1.27
C LEU A 41 3.84 11.76 -0.72
N THR A 42 2.59 11.59 -1.13
CA THR A 42 1.77 10.43 -0.76
C THR A 42 2.37 9.14 -1.31
N SER A 43 2.78 9.12 -2.58
CA SER A 43 3.43 7.93 -3.17
C SER A 43 4.74 7.59 -2.48
N ILE A 44 5.59 8.59 -2.21
CA ILE A 44 6.86 8.41 -1.50
C ILE A 44 6.62 7.84 -0.10
N LEU A 45 5.66 8.40 0.65
CA LEU A 45 5.34 7.93 1.99
C LEU A 45 4.91 6.46 1.99
N GLY A 46 4.05 6.07 1.03
CA GLY A 46 3.61 4.69 0.87
C GLY A 46 4.77 3.73 0.61
N ILE A 47 5.66 4.09 -0.32
CA ILE A 47 6.88 3.30 -0.64
C ILE A 47 7.77 3.18 0.59
N VAL A 48 8.04 4.29 1.29
CA VAL A 48 8.89 4.30 2.50
C VAL A 48 8.33 3.36 3.57
N CYS A 49 7.01 3.38 3.81
CA CYS A 49 6.39 2.47 4.77
C CYS A 49 6.57 0.99 4.40
N ILE A 50 6.42 0.63 3.11
CA ILE A 50 6.63 -0.74 2.64
C ILE A 50 8.11 -1.14 2.79
N VAL A 51 9.02 -0.31 2.30
CA VAL A 51 10.46 -0.59 2.29
C VAL A 51 11.00 -0.73 3.69
N LEU A 52 10.71 0.21 4.60
CA LEU A 52 11.09 0.10 6.01
C LEU A 52 10.49 -1.14 6.67
N GLY A 53 9.26 -1.49 6.29
CA GLY A 53 8.59 -2.70 6.72
C GLY A 53 9.36 -3.97 6.33
N VAL A 54 9.77 -4.09 5.07
CA VAL A 54 10.54 -5.24 4.56
C VAL A 54 11.94 -5.27 5.17
N ILE A 55 12.62 -4.13 5.27
CA ILE A 55 13.98 -4.05 5.83
C ILE A 55 14.03 -4.58 7.25
N GLN A 56 13.04 -4.26 8.10
CA GLN A 56 13.04 -4.75 9.48
C GLN A 56 12.95 -6.28 9.58
N PHE A 57 12.20 -6.93 8.70
CA PHE A 57 12.13 -8.39 8.62
C PHE A 57 13.44 -8.99 8.11
N SER A 58 14.08 -8.37 7.11
CA SER A 58 15.40 -8.76 6.63
C SER A 58 16.48 -8.62 7.71
N VAL A 59 16.48 -7.51 8.46
CA VAL A 59 17.40 -7.26 9.59
C VAL A 59 17.22 -8.30 10.69
N LYS A 60 15.97 -8.66 10.99
CA LYS A 60 15.63 -9.69 11.98
C LYS A 60 15.75 -11.12 11.45
N LYS A 61 16.14 -11.30 10.17
CA LYS A 61 16.28 -12.58 9.48
C LYS A 61 15.08 -13.51 9.71
N THR A 62 13.88 -12.92 9.65
CA THR A 62 12.60 -13.60 9.85
C THR A 62 11.70 -13.43 8.63
N THR A 63 10.64 -14.22 8.53
CA THR A 63 9.80 -14.29 7.33
C THR A 63 8.82 -13.11 7.25
N VAL A 64 8.76 -12.47 6.08
CA VAL A 64 7.67 -11.51 5.76
C VAL A 64 6.37 -12.22 5.40
N ASN A 65 6.37 -13.55 5.23
CA ASN A 65 5.22 -14.29 4.72
C ASN A 65 4.16 -14.49 5.82
N PRO A 66 3.00 -13.82 5.75
CA PRO A 66 1.96 -13.94 6.76
C PRO A 66 1.22 -15.28 6.72
N HIS A 67 1.41 -16.09 5.67
CA HIS A 67 0.77 -17.41 5.52
C HIS A 67 1.57 -18.55 6.13
N LYS A 68 2.82 -18.30 6.54
CA LYS A 68 3.69 -19.27 7.21
C LYS A 68 4.28 -18.67 8.48
N PRO A 69 3.44 -18.36 9.49
CA PRO A 69 3.92 -17.81 10.76
C PRO A 69 4.90 -18.75 11.48
N GLU A 70 4.83 -20.06 11.23
CA GLU A 70 5.78 -21.07 11.70
C GLU A 70 7.22 -20.85 11.22
N ASP A 71 7.42 -20.16 10.09
CA ASP A 71 8.76 -19.81 9.58
C ASP A 71 9.34 -18.57 10.29
N SER A 72 8.60 -17.96 11.23
CA SER A 72 9.06 -16.79 11.98
C SER A 72 10.02 -17.18 13.10
N THR A 73 11.26 -16.69 13.02
CA THR A 73 12.32 -16.97 14.00
C THR A 73 12.38 -15.93 15.12
N SER A 74 11.81 -14.74 14.90
CA SER A 74 11.82 -13.65 15.86
C SER A 74 10.67 -12.66 15.63
N LEU A 75 10.24 -12.00 16.71
CA LEU A 75 9.24 -10.93 16.64
C LEU A 75 9.90 -9.60 16.23
N VAL A 76 9.34 -8.95 15.22
CA VAL A 76 9.78 -7.63 14.75
C VAL A 76 8.95 -6.53 15.44
N SER A 77 9.54 -5.82 16.40
CA SER A 77 8.89 -4.72 17.14
C SER A 77 9.70 -3.42 17.14
N SER A 78 10.81 -3.37 16.42
CA SER A 78 11.71 -2.21 16.32
C SER A 78 11.50 -1.40 15.04
N GLY A 79 12.02 -0.16 15.03
CA GLY A 79 11.94 0.71 13.87
C GLY A 79 10.49 1.07 13.53
N ILE A 80 10.10 0.93 12.26
CA ILE A 80 8.73 1.28 11.84
C ILE A 80 7.65 0.43 12.52
N TYR A 81 7.98 -0.77 13.01
CA TYR A 81 7.07 -1.65 13.74
C TYR A 81 6.80 -1.22 15.19
N SER A 82 7.55 -0.24 15.73
CA SER A 82 7.22 0.37 17.03
C SER A 82 6.09 1.39 16.94
N ILE A 83 5.88 1.96 15.74
CA ILE A 83 4.83 2.96 15.47
C ILE A 83 3.51 2.27 15.11
N SER A 84 3.56 1.24 14.26
CA SER A 84 2.40 0.46 13.82
C SER A 84 2.74 -1.02 13.75
N ARG A 85 1.77 -1.88 14.09
CA ARG A 85 1.93 -3.34 13.95
C ARG A 85 1.93 -3.82 12.49
N ASN A 86 1.39 -3.00 11.57
CA ASN A 86 1.18 -3.37 10.16
C ASN A 86 1.65 -2.25 9.19
N PRO A 87 2.90 -1.77 9.27
CA PRO A 87 3.39 -0.65 8.48
C PRO A 87 3.47 -0.95 6.98
N MET A 88 3.74 -2.20 6.58
CA MET A 88 3.67 -2.60 5.17
C MET A 88 2.28 -2.45 4.58
N TYR A 89 1.24 -2.87 5.32
CA TYR A 89 -0.16 -2.75 4.91
C TYR A 89 -0.60 -1.29 4.86
N LEU A 90 -0.14 -0.47 5.82
CA LEU A 90 -0.35 0.97 5.80
C LEU A 90 0.25 1.58 4.52
N GLY A 91 1.47 1.21 4.16
CA GLY A 91 2.09 1.68 2.93
C GLY A 91 1.31 1.27 1.67
N MET A 92 0.79 0.04 1.62
CA MET A 92 -0.09 -0.41 0.52
C MET A 92 -1.37 0.42 0.43
N LEU A 93 -2.00 0.73 1.56
CA LEU A 93 -3.18 1.59 1.62
C LEU A 93 -2.87 3.00 1.12
N ILE A 94 -1.74 3.58 1.55
CA ILE A 94 -1.30 4.90 1.10
C ILE A 94 -1.06 4.91 -0.42
N LEU A 95 -0.50 3.85 -0.99
CA LEU A 95 -0.34 3.72 -2.44
C LEU A 95 -1.67 3.64 -3.20
N LEU A 96 -2.68 2.97 -2.63
CA LEU A 96 -4.03 2.97 -3.21
C LEU A 96 -4.65 4.37 -3.19
N VAL A 97 -4.45 5.13 -2.10
CA VAL A 97 -4.91 6.53 -2.02
C VAL A 97 -4.21 7.40 -3.05
N PHE A 98 -2.87 7.29 -3.16
CA PHE A 98 -2.10 7.95 -4.22
C PHE A 98 -2.68 7.64 -5.61
N TYR A 99 -2.96 6.36 -5.90
CA TYR A 99 -3.48 5.95 -7.20
C TYR A 99 -4.87 6.54 -7.46
N GLY A 100 -5.73 6.63 -6.44
CA GLY A 100 -7.03 7.28 -6.55
C GLY A 100 -6.91 8.77 -6.86
N MET A 101 -5.98 9.47 -6.19
CA MET A 101 -5.72 10.89 -6.47
C MET A 101 -5.15 11.08 -7.89
N TYR A 102 -4.27 10.17 -8.32
CA TYR A 102 -3.70 10.18 -9.68
C TYR A 102 -4.77 10.00 -10.76
N LEU A 103 -5.72 9.09 -10.56
CA LEU A 103 -6.86 8.89 -11.46
C LEU A 103 -7.83 10.11 -11.44
N GLY A 104 -8.09 10.68 -10.27
CA GLY A 104 -9.05 11.78 -10.10
C GLY A 104 -8.54 13.17 -10.55
N ASP A 105 -7.23 13.40 -10.58
CA ASP A 105 -6.62 14.67 -11.04
C ASP A 105 -6.59 14.79 -12.58
N GLY A 106 -7.06 13.76 -13.31
CA GLY A 106 -7.06 13.76 -14.78
C GLY A 106 -5.66 13.61 -15.40
N LEU A 107 -4.64 13.24 -14.61
CA LEU A 107 -3.30 12.88 -15.11
C LEU A 107 -3.29 11.64 -16.02
N VAL A 108 -4.46 11.04 -16.21
CA VAL A 108 -4.66 9.86 -17.06
C VAL A 108 -4.65 10.24 -18.54
N PHE A 109 -5.07 11.44 -18.97
CA PHE A 109 -4.88 11.96 -20.35
C PHE A 109 -4.96 13.49 -20.42
#